data_AF-A0A350QW84-F1
#
_entry.id   AF-A0A350QW84-F1
#
_cell.length_a   1.000
_cell.length_b   1.000
_cell.length_c   1.000
_cell.angle_alpha   90.00
_cell.angle_beta   90.00
_cell.angle_gamma   90.00
#
_symmetry.space_group_name_H-M   'P 1'
#
loop_
_entity.id
_entity.type
_entity.pdbx_description
1 polymer ?
#
loop_
_entity_poly.entity_id
_entity_poly.type
_entity_poly.pdbx_seq_one_letter_code
_entity_poly.pdbx_strand_id
1 'polypeptide(L)'
;MSLSSLKLHNAMWPGLVGKGDDEGQEPPISLERMLDLSAAAEVDGRKFDGIDYFLFLPHTNPEASDDELKGIADLIAGKGFDIGSLVAPVWPGTVGDSAMGTDEQQEKFLDAVKMACRIA
;
A
#
# COMPACT_ATOMS: atom_id res chain seq x y z
N MET A 1 -27.14 21.44 0.10
CA MET A 1 -25.73 21.04 -0.09
C MET A 1 -25.64 19.60 0.33
N SER A 2 -25.43 18.69 -0.61
CA SER A 2 -25.10 17.30 -0.25
C SER A 2 -23.80 17.37 0.55
N LEU A 3 -23.76 16.80 1.75
CA LEU A 3 -22.49 16.43 2.35
C LEU A 3 -21.84 15.53 1.31
N SER A 4 -20.77 15.99 0.65
CA SER A 4 -19.91 15.13 -0.14
C SER A 4 -19.62 13.91 0.73
N SER A 5 -20.16 12.74 0.38
CA SER A 5 -20.03 11.55 1.21
C SER A 5 -18.54 11.32 1.44
N LEU A 6 -18.13 11.12 2.70
CA LEU A 6 -16.75 10.81 3.03
C LEU A 6 -16.28 9.63 2.19
N LYS A 7 -15.16 9.81 1.49
CA LYS A 7 -14.56 8.78 0.66
C LYS A 7 -14.10 7.61 1.53
N LEU A 8 -14.40 6.39 1.12
CA LEU A 8 -14.05 5.17 1.85
C LEU A 8 -12.91 4.48 1.11
N HIS A 9 -11.76 4.36 1.77
CA HIS A 9 -10.56 3.75 1.18
C HIS A 9 -10.22 2.44 1.90
N ASN A 10 -9.79 1.43 1.13
CA ASN A 10 -9.29 0.20 1.71
C ASN A 10 -7.80 0.35 2.07
N ALA A 11 -7.45 0.15 3.34
CA ALA A 11 -6.07 0.25 3.81
C ALA A 11 -5.28 -1.01 3.49
N MET A 12 -4.33 -0.94 2.56
CA MET A 12 -3.67 -2.15 2.02
C MET A 12 -2.49 -2.66 2.88
N TRP A 13 -1.92 -1.85 3.79
CA TRP A 13 -0.87 -2.33 4.69
C TRP A 13 -1.37 -3.36 5.72
N PRO A 14 -2.39 -3.08 6.56
CA PRO A 14 -3.03 -4.13 7.36
C PRO A 14 -3.78 -5.14 6.47
N GLY A 15 -4.00 -4.81 5.20
CA GLY A 15 -4.58 -5.65 4.16
C GLY A 15 -3.60 -6.61 3.47
N LEU A 16 -2.32 -6.66 3.85
CA LEU A 16 -1.40 -7.69 3.35
C LEU A 16 -1.91 -9.07 3.79
N VAL A 17 -2.56 -9.79 2.88
CA VAL A 17 -3.10 -11.13 3.14
C VAL A 17 -2.07 -12.17 2.71
N GLY A 18 -1.39 -12.73 3.69
CA GLY A 18 -0.36 -13.77 3.56
C GLY A 18 0.49 -13.83 4.84
N LYS A 19 1.22 -14.93 5.03
CA LYS A 19 2.19 -15.11 6.12
C LYS A 19 3.64 -15.18 5.62
N GLY A 20 3.83 -15.39 4.32
CA GLY A 20 5.12 -15.52 3.64
C GLY A 20 5.18 -16.81 2.82
N ASP A 21 6.35 -17.09 2.26
CA ASP A 21 6.57 -18.18 1.29
C ASP A 21 7.26 -19.42 1.91
N ASP A 22 7.49 -19.42 3.23
CA ASP A 22 8.12 -20.54 3.93
C ASP A 22 7.15 -21.73 4.07
N GLU A 23 7.71 -22.92 4.35
CA GLU A 23 6.92 -24.14 4.56
C GLU A 23 5.87 -23.96 5.68
N GLY A 24 4.59 -24.19 5.35
CA GLY A 24 3.45 -24.03 6.26
C GLY A 24 2.91 -22.60 6.37
N GLN A 25 3.47 -21.64 5.62
CA GLN A 25 2.91 -20.29 5.47
C GLN A 25 2.00 -20.20 4.23
N GLU A 26 1.04 -19.28 4.28
CA GLU A 26 0.19 -18.96 3.13
C GLU A 26 0.85 -17.81 2.36
N PRO A 27 1.14 -17.97 1.06
CA PRO A 27 1.80 -16.94 0.29
C PRO A 27 0.92 -15.68 0.20
N PRO A 28 1.51 -14.49 0.10
CA PRO A 28 0.75 -13.27 -0.13
C PRO A 28 -0.08 -13.34 -1.42
N ILE A 29 -1.34 -12.90 -1.36
CA ILE A 29 -2.13 -12.72 -2.60
C ILE A 29 -1.52 -11.61 -3.45
N SER A 30 -1.68 -11.70 -4.78
CA SER A 30 -1.22 -10.65 -5.69
C SER A 30 -1.96 -9.33 -5.47
N LEU A 31 -1.32 -8.22 -5.86
CA LEU A 31 -1.94 -6.90 -5.82
C LEU A 31 -3.25 -6.88 -6.61
N GLU A 32 -3.24 -7.42 -7.84
CA GLU A 32 -4.44 -7.48 -8.68
C GLU A 32 -5.58 -8.22 -7.99
N ARG A 33 -5.30 -9.38 -7.36
CA ARG A 33 -6.33 -10.13 -6.64
C ARG A 33 -6.91 -9.32 -5.48
N MET A 34 -6.07 -8.58 -4.76
CA MET A 34 -6.52 -7.71 -3.67
C MET A 34 -7.41 -6.56 -4.17
N LEU A 35 -7.08 -5.97 -5.32
CA LEU A 35 -7.89 -4.94 -5.96
C LEU A 35 -9.23 -5.49 -6.45
N ASP A 36 -9.25 -6.69 -7.05
CA ASP A 36 -10.49 -7.35 -7.48
C ASP A 36 -11.44 -7.61 -6.30
N LEU A 37 -10.90 -8.11 -5.18
CA LEU A 37 -11.67 -8.32 -3.96
C LEU A 37 -12.21 -7.01 -3.40
N SER A 38 -11.40 -5.95 -3.42
CA SER A 38 -11.82 -4.62 -2.96
C SER A 38 -12.92 -4.05 -3.86
N ALA A 39 -12.83 -4.23 -5.18
CA ALA A 39 -13.80 -3.70 -6.14
C ALA A 39 -15.14 -4.45 -6.08
N ALA A 40 -15.09 -5.74 -5.73
CA ALA A 40 -16.27 -6.58 -5.52
C ALA A 40 -16.95 -6.34 -4.16
N ALA A 41 -16.27 -5.73 -3.19
CA ALA A 41 -16.83 -5.50 -1.86
C ALA A 41 -17.93 -4.42 -1.89
N GLU A 42 -19.12 -4.81 -1.45
CA GLU A 42 -20.29 -3.92 -1.36
C GLU A 42 -21.13 -4.29 -0.14
N VAL A 43 -21.52 -3.29 0.65
CA VAL A 43 -22.48 -3.44 1.76
C VAL A 43 -23.51 -2.32 1.63
N ASP A 44 -24.79 -2.69 1.54
CA ASP A 44 -25.91 -1.75 1.42
C ASP A 44 -25.72 -0.70 0.30
N GLY A 45 -25.16 -1.09 -0.84
CA GLY A 45 -24.87 -0.19 -1.96
C GLY A 45 -23.61 0.66 -1.80
N ARG A 46 -22.89 0.57 -0.67
CA ARG A 46 -21.63 1.27 -0.43
C ARG A 46 -20.45 0.41 -0.88
N LYS A 47 -19.63 0.98 -1.76
CA LYS A 47 -18.33 0.44 -2.21
C LYS A 47 -17.17 1.30 -1.72
N PHE A 48 -15.96 0.77 -1.80
CA PHE A 48 -14.73 1.55 -1.69
C PHE A 48 -14.64 2.53 -2.87
N ASP A 49 -14.22 3.77 -2.57
CA ASP A 49 -13.88 4.79 -3.57
C ASP A 49 -12.41 4.70 -4.00
N GLY A 50 -11.56 4.12 -3.15
CA GLY A 50 -10.13 4.10 -3.37
C GLY A 50 -9.40 3.17 -2.42
N ILE A 51 -8.07 3.32 -2.40
CA ILE A 51 -7.15 2.56 -1.55
C ILE A 51 -6.16 3.49 -0.85
N ASP A 52 -5.57 2.98 0.24
CA ASP A 52 -4.35 3.51 0.83
C ASP A 52 -3.23 2.52 0.56
N TYR A 53 -2.33 2.88 -0.37
CA TYR A 53 -1.44 1.95 -1.04
C TYR A 53 -0.13 1.77 -0.28
N PHE A 54 0.31 0.52 -0.07
CA PHE A 54 1.51 0.21 0.70
C PHE A 54 2.76 0.13 -0.17
N LEU A 55 3.80 0.90 0.17
CA LEU A 55 5.03 1.04 -0.62
C LEU A 55 6.11 0.02 -0.21
N PHE A 56 5.73 -1.24 -0.05
CA PHE A 56 6.67 -2.31 0.26
C PHE A 56 6.32 -3.62 -0.43
N LEU A 57 7.28 -4.53 -0.41
CA LEU A 57 7.08 -5.89 -0.89
C LEU A 57 5.98 -6.58 -0.07
N PRO A 58 5.19 -7.45 -0.72
CA PRO A 58 5.39 -7.99 -2.07
C PRO A 58 4.77 -7.16 -3.21
N HIS A 59 4.01 -6.10 -2.92
CA HIS A 59 3.22 -5.40 -3.94
C HIS A 59 3.96 -4.23 -4.59
N THR A 60 4.87 -3.59 -3.87
CA THR A 60 5.70 -2.50 -4.39
C THR A 60 7.15 -2.78 -4.11
N ASN A 61 7.98 -2.86 -5.15
CA ASN A 61 9.42 -2.76 -4.97
C ASN A 61 9.77 -1.30 -4.58
N PRO A 62 10.38 -1.01 -3.41
CA PRO A 62 10.79 0.35 -3.05
C PRO A 62 11.75 1.01 -4.04
N GLU A 63 12.47 0.19 -4.83
CA GLU A 63 13.40 0.61 -5.87
C GLU A 63 12.76 0.67 -7.27
N ALA A 64 11.44 0.50 -7.38
CA ALA A 64 10.74 0.54 -8.66
C ALA A 64 11.02 1.86 -9.41
N SER A 65 11.21 1.72 -10.72
CA SER A 65 11.32 2.81 -11.68
C SER A 65 9.98 3.53 -11.86
N ASP A 66 10.02 4.75 -12.38
CA ASP A 66 8.82 5.56 -12.64
C ASP A 66 7.83 4.85 -13.58
N ASP A 67 8.33 4.04 -14.53
CA ASP A 67 7.47 3.31 -15.47
C ASP A 67 6.79 2.11 -14.82
N GLU A 68 7.47 1.41 -13.90
CA GLU A 68 6.83 0.36 -13.08
C GLU A 68 5.76 0.96 -12.15
N LEU A 69 6.04 2.12 -11.56
CA LEU A 69 5.09 2.84 -10.70
C LEU A 69 3.87 3.33 -11.48
N LYS A 70 4.04 3.84 -12.71
CA LYS A 70 2.92 4.17 -13.61
C LYS A 70 2.07 2.94 -13.92
N GLY A 71 2.68 1.79 -14.20
CA GLY A 71 1.96 0.54 -14.44
C GLY A 71 1.10 0.11 -13.25
N ILE A 72 1.61 0.29 -12.03
CA ILE A 72 0.85 0.05 -10.79
C ILE A 72 -0.32 1.04 -10.67
N ALA A 73 -0.08 2.34 -10.92
CA ALA A 73 -1.13 3.35 -10.88
C ALA A 73 -2.23 3.10 -11.91
N ASP A 74 -1.87 2.73 -13.14
CA ASP A 74 -2.80 2.39 -14.21
C ASP A 74 -3.64 1.14 -13.84
N LEU A 75 -3.04 0.14 -13.21
CA LEU A 75 -3.76 -1.04 -12.70
C LEU A 75 -4.81 -0.62 -11.66
N ILE A 76 -4.44 0.20 -10.68
CA ILE A 76 -5.34 0.65 -9.61
C ILE A 76 -6.49 1.49 -10.21
N ALA A 77 -6.17 2.47 -11.04
CA ALA A 77 -7.14 3.32 -11.73
C ALA A 77 -8.07 2.49 -12.64
N GLY A 78 -7.54 1.46 -13.31
CA GLY A 78 -8.30 0.53 -14.14
C GLY A 78 -9.35 -0.28 -13.38
N LYS A 79 -9.19 -0.44 -12.05
CA LYS A 79 -10.19 -1.05 -11.16
C LYS A 79 -11.20 -0.03 -10.61
N GLY A 80 -11.09 1.25 -11.01
CA GLY A 80 -12.00 2.33 -10.61
C GLY A 80 -11.67 2.97 -9.26
N PHE A 81 -10.43 2.82 -8.78
CA PHE A 81 -9.99 3.34 -7.49
C PHE A 81 -9.11 4.58 -7.61
N ASP A 82 -9.35 5.51 -6.69
CA ASP A 82 -8.39 6.57 -6.39
C ASP A 82 -7.31 6.05 -5.41
N ILE A 83 -6.06 6.53 -5.54
CA ILE A 83 -5.03 6.36 -4.51
C ILE A 83 -5.16 7.55 -3.55
N GLY A 84 -5.73 7.31 -2.37
CA GLY A 84 -5.97 8.38 -1.39
C GLY A 84 -4.74 8.75 -0.58
N SER A 85 -3.94 7.74 -0.23
CA SER A 85 -2.69 7.94 0.48
C SER A 85 -1.68 6.83 0.17
N LEU A 86 -0.42 7.11 0.49
CA LEU A 86 0.67 6.15 0.42
C LEU A 86 1.14 5.81 1.83
N VAL A 87 1.19 4.52 2.14
CA VAL A 87 1.67 4.01 3.42
C VAL A 87 3.18 3.77 3.32
N ALA A 88 3.95 4.65 3.96
CA ALA A 88 5.40 4.56 3.98
C ALA A 88 5.90 3.36 4.82
N PRO A 89 6.90 2.60 4.35
CA PRO A 89 7.43 1.43 5.04
C PRO A 89 8.47 1.83 6.09
N VAL A 90 8.02 2.54 7.13
CA VAL A 90 8.91 3.12 8.16
C VAL A 90 9.23 2.17 9.32
N TRP A 91 8.74 0.94 9.29
CA TRP A 91 8.82 0.01 10.42
C TRP A 91 9.96 -1.00 10.28
N PRO A 92 10.52 -1.50 11.42
CA PRO A 92 11.48 -2.59 11.39
C PRO A 92 10.97 -3.80 10.60
N GLY A 93 11.84 -4.40 9.79
CA GLY A 93 11.49 -5.48 8.86
C GLY A 93 10.94 -4.98 7.51
N THR A 94 10.89 -3.67 7.31
CA THR A 94 10.63 -3.05 6.00
C THR A 94 11.83 -2.24 5.52
N VAL A 95 11.65 -1.01 5.03
CA VAL A 95 12.77 -0.10 4.70
C VAL A 95 13.26 0.64 5.95
N GLY A 96 12.33 1.05 6.82
CA GLY A 96 12.63 1.86 7.99
C GLY A 96 12.92 1.09 9.28
N ASP A 97 13.04 1.84 10.35
CA ASP A 97 13.27 1.37 11.72
C ASP A 97 12.72 2.42 12.71
N SER A 98 13.02 2.30 13.99
CA SER A 98 12.55 3.23 15.03
C SER A 98 12.94 4.68 14.76
N ALA A 99 11.93 5.55 14.65
CA ALA A 99 12.09 7.01 14.58
C ALA A 99 12.68 7.64 15.87
N MET A 100 12.72 6.86 16.96
CA MET A 100 13.20 7.29 18.29
C MET A 100 14.31 6.36 18.80
N GLY A 101 14.97 5.65 17.90
CA GLY A 101 16.04 4.69 18.20
C GLY A 101 17.44 5.32 18.19
N THR A 102 18.46 4.51 17.90
CA THR A 102 19.83 4.97 17.64
C THR A 102 19.91 5.84 16.39
N ASP A 103 21.04 6.51 16.19
CA ASP A 103 21.29 7.33 14.99
C ASP A 103 21.08 6.51 13.70
N GLU A 104 21.52 5.25 13.68
CA GLU A 104 21.34 4.34 12.54
C GLU A 104 19.86 3.97 12.31
N GLN A 105 19.07 3.82 13.39
CA GLN A 105 17.64 3.51 13.27
C GLN A 105 16.85 4.73 12.76
N GLN A 106 17.20 5.92 13.25
CA GLN A 106 16.61 7.17 12.80
C GLN A 106 16.97 7.46 11.32
N GLU A 107 18.20 7.16 10.90
CA GLU A 107 18.61 7.27 9.50
C GLU A 107 17.75 6.39 8.59
N LYS A 108 17.54 5.11 8.95
CA LYS A 108 16.65 4.21 8.21
C LYS A 108 15.21 4.71 8.15
N PHE A 109 14.68 5.24 9.25
CA PHE A 109 13.35 5.85 9.26
C PHE A 109 13.25 6.99 8.24
N LEU A 110 14.24 7.91 8.23
CA LEU A 110 14.27 9.03 7.30
C LEU A 110 14.44 8.58 5.84
N ASP A 111 15.21 7.53 5.59
CA ASP A 111 15.38 6.99 4.24
C ASP A 111 14.09 6.34 3.71
N ALA A 112 13.33 5.65 4.56
CA ALA A 112 12.00 5.16 4.20
C ALA A 112 11.02 6.31 3.87
N VAL A 113 11.09 7.43 4.60
CA VAL A 113 10.30 8.64 4.30
C VAL A 113 10.73 9.26 2.96
N LYS A 114 12.03 9.44 2.71
CA LYS A 114 12.54 9.95 1.43
C LYS A 114 12.12 9.07 0.26
N MET A 115 12.19 7.75 0.42
CA MET A 115 11.74 6.78 -0.58
C MET A 115 10.24 6.95 -0.87
N ALA A 116 9.40 7.05 0.17
CA ALA A 116 7.97 7.27 -0.02
C ALA A 116 7.68 8.61 -0.73
N CYS A 117 8.42 9.68 -0.41
CA CYS A 117 8.30 10.97 -1.11
C CYS A 117 8.76 10.94 -2.56
N ARG A 118 9.70 10.05 -2.93
CA ARG A 118 10.11 9.86 -4.33
C ARG A 118 8.98 9.22 -5.15
N ILE A 119 8.23 8.30 -4.54
CA ILE A 119 7.16 7.55 -5.22
C ILE A 119 5.87 8.38 -5.35
N ALA A 120 5.60 9.27 -4.39
CA ALA A 120 4.43 10.15 -4.35
C ALA A 120 4.41 11.19 -5.49
#